data_AF-A0A3N4L911-F1
#
_entry.id   AF-A0A3N4L911-F1
#
_cell.length_a   1.000
_cell.length_b   1.000
_cell.length_c   1.000
_cell.angle_alpha   90.00
_cell.angle_beta   90.00
_cell.angle_gamma   90.00
#
_symmetry.space_group_name_H-M   'P 1'
#
loop_
_entity.id
_entity.type
_entity.pdbx_description
1 polymer ?
#
loop_
_entity_poly.entity_id
_entity_poly.type
_entity_poly.pdbx_seq_one_letter_code
_entity_poly.pdbx_strand_id
1 'polypeptide(L)'
;FEITGVILAAPGIIDLCLKYAQILGDKVELYRHLDLQLNEKHLRISDHRIKIQTELHFVKAIAHKLSPEVLEHFLLLLQQLVGKLEAAIRLLDSLYGSGTDSWRQKVKLVMGGFSGVKKVIDELDEWQGCFSNYLMLVTLVGDKTIDTALGQCIENGVGSQALDRIQRVRDVLNTAPLLKKLALSTTSTEGAPYSQRTLLPDSGNEILSTPSYIVECKRFNTPTTCAETPLEQARYMANLASHIDIQNLAHVLSAGDPATMNIPKCSGFYTNWDKQRFELFYDIPTLDGANASPRTLRNLLSAKENKLGAFHSINNRLRLASQLAQSVLYVHTAKLVHKNIRPETILIMEPPANADKKTKYPYTIGYPVLFGFSKVREIEVESEFIGDHDWEKNIYRHPQRQGLHPEDKYNILHDVYSLGVCLLEISLWTSFVIWDSASGECRDNGDICSIFEKSTGGKDSAGQMRKLKPPLAIQKAFIRKAQQAIPRIIGEKFKDIVVSCLTCLE
;
A
#
# COMPACT_ATOMS: atom_id res chain seq x y z
N PHE A 1 30.82 -18.16 -3.38
CA PHE A 1 30.78 -18.78 -2.04
C PHE A 1 29.88 -20.00 -2.14
N GLU A 2 30.31 -21.17 -1.67
CA GLU A 2 29.46 -22.37 -1.68
C GLU A 2 28.24 -22.15 -0.77
N ILE A 3 27.06 -22.52 -1.27
CA ILE A 3 25.75 -22.35 -0.61
C ILE A 3 25.76 -22.87 0.84
N THR A 4 26.48 -23.96 1.08
CA THR A 4 26.66 -24.59 2.40
C THR A 4 27.38 -23.66 3.39
N GLY A 5 28.37 -22.89 2.93
CA GLY A 5 29.12 -21.95 3.77
C GLY A 5 28.30 -20.74 4.19
N VAL A 6 27.39 -20.28 3.33
CA VAL A 6 26.49 -19.15 3.60
C VAL A 6 25.47 -19.51 4.68
N ILE A 7 24.87 -20.70 4.60
CA ILE A 7 23.91 -21.21 5.59
C ILE A 7 24.57 -21.40 6.96
N LEU A 8 25.81 -21.90 7.00
CA LEU A 8 26.55 -22.11 8.25
C LEU A 8 27.00 -20.80 8.91
N ALA A 9 27.25 -19.74 8.14
CA ALA A 9 27.69 -18.45 8.67
C ALA A 9 26.56 -17.65 9.33
N ALA A 10 25.31 -17.86 8.91
CA ALA A 10 24.19 -17.01 9.31
C ALA A 10 23.91 -16.97 10.82
N PRO A 11 23.83 -18.10 11.55
CA PRO A 11 23.63 -18.07 12.99
C PRO A 11 24.73 -17.31 13.74
N GLY A 12 25.99 -17.46 13.32
CA GLY A 12 27.13 -16.82 13.96
C GLY A 12 27.13 -15.31 13.81
N ILE A 13 26.80 -14.79 12.61
CA ILE A 13 26.71 -13.35 12.38
C ILE A 13 25.51 -12.75 13.15
N ILE A 14 24.37 -13.45 13.16
CA ILE A 14 23.19 -13.00 13.93
C ILE A 14 23.51 -12.91 15.43
N ASP A 15 24.17 -13.93 15.98
CA ASP A 15 24.55 -13.94 17.40
C ASP A 15 25.57 -12.84 17.74
N LEU A 16 26.46 -12.51 16.80
CA LEU A 16 27.37 -11.38 16.95
C LEU A 16 26.63 -10.05 17.00
N CYS A 17 25.67 -9.82 16.10
CA CYS A 17 24.83 -8.62 16.11
C CYS A 17 24.03 -8.50 17.41
N LEU A 18 23.39 -9.59 17.87
CA LEU A 18 22.65 -9.61 19.13
C LEU A 18 23.54 -9.26 20.32
N LYS A 19 24.76 -9.82 20.37
CA LYS A 19 25.75 -9.50 21.39
C LYS A 19 26.14 -8.03 21.37
N TYR A 20 26.43 -7.46 20.21
CA TYR A 20 26.84 -6.05 20.11
C TYR A 20 25.68 -5.09 20.40
N ALA A 21 24.46 -5.42 19.99
CA ALA A 21 23.27 -4.65 20.36
C ALA A 21 23.05 -4.64 21.89
N GLN A 22 23.30 -5.78 22.55
CA GLN A 22 23.24 -5.87 24.02
C GLN A 22 24.31 -4.99 24.69
N ILE A 23 25.58 -5.10 24.26
CA ILE A 23 26.68 -4.27 24.79
C ILE A 23 26.38 -2.78 24.62
N LEU A 24 25.85 -2.38 23.46
CA LEU A 24 25.47 -1.00 23.19
C LEU A 24 24.38 -0.52 24.16
N GLY A 25 23.36 -1.34 24.40
CA GLY A 25 22.30 -1.05 25.37
C GLY A 25 22.81 -0.92 26.80
N ASP A 26 23.66 -1.83 27.25
CA ASP A 26 24.23 -1.80 28.61
C ASP A 26 25.08 -0.54 28.82
N LYS A 27 25.84 -0.11 27.81
CA LYS A 27 26.59 1.16 27.85
C LYS A 27 25.66 2.36 27.91
N VAL A 28 24.59 2.37 27.10
CA VAL A 28 23.61 3.46 27.11
C VAL A 28 22.94 3.61 28.48
N GLU A 29 22.58 2.50 29.13
CA GLU A 29 21.95 2.53 30.46
C GLU A 29 22.94 2.99 31.55
N LEU A 30 24.19 2.52 31.49
CA LEU A 30 25.26 2.94 32.41
C LEU A 30 25.46 4.46 32.41
N TYR A 31 25.28 5.10 31.24
CA TYR A 31 25.53 6.53 31.05
C TYR A 31 24.26 7.39 31.10
N ARG A 32 23.09 6.78 31.26
CA ARG A 32 21.78 7.47 31.26
C ARG A 32 21.70 8.62 32.27
N HIS A 33 22.39 8.50 33.40
CA HIS A 33 22.35 9.48 34.48
C HIS A 33 23.38 10.62 34.34
N LEU A 34 24.26 10.57 33.33
CA LEU A 34 25.36 11.52 33.21
C LEU A 34 24.99 12.82 32.48
N ASP A 35 23.91 12.84 31.69
CA ASP A 35 23.50 14.05 30.96
C ASP A 35 22.00 14.06 30.56
N LEU A 36 21.25 15.05 31.05
CA LEU A 36 19.82 15.24 30.73
C LEU A 36 19.56 15.56 29.24
N GLN A 37 20.52 16.16 28.52
CA GLN A 37 20.37 16.49 27.09
C GLN A 37 20.52 15.26 26.16
N LEU A 38 20.87 14.11 26.73
CA LEU A 38 21.02 12.85 26.00
C LEU A 38 19.87 11.88 26.21
N ASN A 39 18.93 12.16 27.11
CA ASN A 39 17.81 11.25 27.40
C ASN A 39 17.03 10.86 26.14
N GLU A 40 16.76 11.80 25.24
CA GLU A 40 16.09 11.51 23.96
C GLU A 40 16.94 10.59 23.07
N LYS A 41 18.26 10.82 23.00
CA LYS A 41 19.19 10.02 22.18
C LYS A 41 19.38 8.62 22.75
N HIS A 42 19.46 8.50 24.08
CA HIS A 42 19.51 7.22 24.79
C HIS A 42 18.24 6.41 24.56
N LEU A 43 17.07 7.04 24.64
CA LEU A 43 15.79 6.39 24.33
C LEU A 43 15.79 5.85 22.90
N ARG A 44 16.21 6.65 21.91
CA ARG A 44 16.29 6.20 20.51
C ARG A 44 17.23 5.02 20.32
N ILE A 45 18.40 4.98 20.97
CA ILE A 45 19.31 3.83 20.87
C ILE A 45 18.70 2.59 21.54
N SER A 46 18.00 2.77 22.67
CA SER A 46 17.26 1.68 23.32
C SER A 46 16.17 1.10 22.43
N ASP A 47 15.40 1.97 21.75
CA ASP A 47 14.38 1.56 20.78
C ASP A 47 14.98 0.75 19.63
N HIS A 48 16.14 1.17 19.10
CA HIS A 48 16.87 0.42 18.08
C HIS A 48 17.30 -0.95 18.59
N ARG A 49 17.85 -1.03 19.81
CA ARG A 49 18.24 -2.33 20.41
C ARG A 49 17.07 -3.29 20.43
N ILE A 50 15.91 -2.87 20.93
CA ILE A 50 14.73 -3.73 21.03
C ILE A 50 14.32 -4.22 19.64
N LYS A 51 14.19 -3.31 18.66
CA LYS A 51 13.82 -3.66 17.28
C LYS A 51 14.80 -4.62 16.63
N ILE A 52 16.10 -4.33 16.71
CA ILE A 52 17.17 -5.20 16.20
C ILE A 52 17.04 -6.58 16.83
N GLN A 53 16.95 -6.68 18.16
CA GLN A 53 16.85 -7.97 18.84
C GLN A 53 15.64 -8.77 18.36
N THR A 54 14.46 -8.14 18.31
CA THR A 54 13.22 -8.78 17.85
C THR A 54 13.34 -9.31 16.42
N GLU A 55 13.80 -8.48 15.49
CA GLU A 55 13.88 -8.86 14.07
C GLU A 55 14.97 -9.91 13.81
N LEU A 56 16.11 -9.81 14.49
CA LEU A 56 17.19 -10.79 14.36
C LEU A 56 16.80 -12.16 14.91
N HIS A 57 16.04 -12.22 16.01
CA HIS A 57 15.51 -13.48 16.51
C HIS A 57 14.56 -14.13 15.50
N PHE A 58 13.70 -13.34 14.85
CA PHE A 58 12.84 -13.84 13.80
C PHE A 58 13.63 -14.33 12.57
N VAL A 59 14.63 -13.56 12.10
CA VAL A 59 15.50 -13.97 11.00
C VAL A 59 16.24 -15.27 11.33
N LYS A 60 16.73 -15.42 12.57
CA LYS A 60 17.37 -16.67 13.04
C LYS A 60 16.44 -17.87 12.94
N ALA A 61 15.16 -17.69 13.24
CA ALA A 61 14.16 -18.75 13.18
C ALA A 61 13.84 -19.19 11.73
N ILE A 62 13.85 -18.25 10.78
CA ILE A 62 13.53 -18.54 9.37
C ILE A 62 14.73 -18.83 8.49
N ALA A 63 15.96 -18.55 8.92
CA ALA A 63 17.17 -18.59 8.08
C ALA A 63 17.35 -19.89 7.28
N HIS A 64 17.05 -21.04 7.88
CA HIS A 64 17.17 -22.37 7.25
C HIS A 64 16.08 -22.67 6.20
N LYS A 65 15.05 -21.82 6.11
CA LYS A 65 13.91 -21.93 5.20
C LYS A 65 13.99 -20.94 4.04
N LEU A 66 14.90 -19.97 4.10
CA LEU A 66 15.07 -18.95 3.07
C LEU A 66 15.82 -19.51 1.86
N SER A 67 15.52 -18.99 0.68
CA SER A 67 16.33 -19.27 -0.50
C SER A 67 17.76 -18.75 -0.30
N PRO A 68 18.78 -19.35 -0.95
CA PRO A 68 20.16 -18.92 -0.81
C PRO A 68 20.36 -17.42 -1.13
N GLU A 69 19.66 -16.92 -2.15
CA GLU A 69 19.76 -15.53 -2.60
C GLU A 69 19.22 -14.55 -1.55
N VAL A 70 18.09 -14.89 -0.94
CA VAL A 70 17.47 -14.09 0.13
C VAL A 70 18.36 -14.11 1.38
N LEU A 71 18.88 -15.28 1.74
CA LEU A 71 19.76 -15.43 2.90
C LEU A 71 21.08 -14.67 2.72
N GLU A 72 21.68 -14.71 1.52
CA GLU A 72 22.89 -13.96 1.20
C GLU A 72 22.68 -12.45 1.36
N HIS A 73 21.54 -11.93 0.89
CA HIS A 73 21.20 -10.52 1.06
C HIS A 73 21.06 -10.13 2.54
N PHE A 74 20.38 -10.96 3.35
CA PHE A 74 20.32 -10.73 4.80
C PHE A 74 21.72 -10.68 5.42
N LEU A 75 22.61 -11.58 5.04
CA LEU A 75 23.96 -11.62 5.60
C LEU A 75 24.76 -10.35 5.29
N LEU A 76 24.61 -9.78 4.09
CA LEU A 76 25.22 -8.50 3.74
C LEU A 76 24.70 -7.37 4.64
N LEU A 77 23.38 -7.31 4.87
CA LEU A 77 22.79 -6.32 5.78
C LEU A 77 23.26 -6.53 7.22
N LEU A 78 23.37 -7.78 7.69
CA LEU A 78 23.87 -8.09 9.03
C LEU A 78 25.34 -7.69 9.20
N GLN A 79 26.19 -7.91 8.20
CA GLN A 79 27.58 -7.46 8.24
C GLN A 79 27.69 -5.93 8.34
N GLN A 80 26.83 -5.19 7.64
CA GLN A 80 26.74 -3.73 7.81
C GLN A 80 26.33 -3.35 9.24
N LEU A 81 25.37 -4.08 9.84
CA LEU A 81 24.95 -3.85 11.21
C LEU A 81 26.11 -4.05 12.20
N VAL A 82 26.89 -5.13 12.06
CA VAL A 82 28.08 -5.38 12.91
C VAL A 82 28.99 -4.16 12.91
N GLY A 83 29.34 -3.65 11.73
CA GLY A 83 30.20 -2.48 11.60
C GLY A 83 29.61 -1.22 12.26
N LYS A 84 28.30 -0.99 12.10
CA LYS A 84 27.59 0.15 12.72
C LYS A 84 27.54 0.05 14.24
N LEU A 85 27.24 -1.14 14.78
CA LEU A 85 27.22 -1.38 16.23
C LEU A 85 28.61 -1.22 16.85
N GLU A 86 29.66 -1.72 16.20
CA GLU A 86 31.03 -1.51 16.66
C GLU A 86 31.41 -0.02 16.69
N ALA A 87 31.08 0.72 15.62
CA ALA A 87 31.34 2.15 15.56
C ALA A 87 30.60 2.90 16.68
N ALA A 88 29.35 2.53 16.96
CA ALA A 88 28.56 3.08 18.07
C ALA A 88 29.20 2.81 19.44
N ILE A 89 29.62 1.56 19.68
CA ILE A 89 30.28 1.15 20.94
C ILE A 89 31.59 1.92 21.13
N ARG A 90 32.46 1.98 20.11
CA ARG A 90 33.74 2.71 20.16
C ARG A 90 33.54 4.20 20.42
N LEU A 91 32.50 4.79 19.84
CA LEU A 91 32.16 6.19 20.07
C LEU A 91 31.76 6.43 21.54
N LEU A 92 30.87 5.60 22.10
CA LEU A 92 30.47 5.71 23.50
C LEU A 92 31.66 5.51 24.45
N ASP A 93 32.55 4.56 24.16
CA ASP A 93 33.77 4.35 24.94
C ASP A 93 34.72 5.55 24.91
N SER A 94 34.85 6.22 23.76
CA SER A 94 35.65 7.45 23.64
C SER A 94 35.07 8.63 24.43
N LEU A 95 33.74 8.66 24.58
CA LEU A 95 33.02 9.73 25.28
C LEU A 95 32.95 9.51 26.79
N TYR A 96 32.79 8.26 27.24
CA TYR A 96 32.43 7.93 28.63
C TYR A 96 33.32 6.85 29.29
N GLY A 97 34.35 6.36 28.61
CA GLY A 97 35.24 5.30 29.12
C GLY A 97 35.92 5.64 30.44
N SER A 98 36.19 4.59 31.24
CA SER A 98 36.80 4.64 32.57
C SER A 98 38.27 5.10 32.49
N GLY A 99 38.50 6.41 32.46
CA GLY A 99 39.86 6.97 32.47
C GLY A 99 40.01 8.41 32.00
N THR A 100 38.95 9.07 31.55
CA THR A 100 39.03 10.47 31.11
C THR A 100 38.57 11.44 32.19
N ASP A 101 39.41 12.43 32.54
CA ASP A 101 39.06 13.54 33.42
C ASP A 101 37.71 14.18 33.06
N SER A 102 36.88 14.47 34.06
CA SER A 102 35.52 15.06 33.92
C SER A 102 35.50 16.29 33.01
N TRP A 103 36.54 17.13 33.05
CA TRP A 103 36.70 18.28 32.16
C TRP A 103 36.91 17.89 30.69
N ARG A 104 37.76 16.90 30.40
CA ARG A 104 38.03 16.44 29.02
C ARG A 104 36.81 15.79 28.39
N GLN A 105 35.98 15.10 29.18
CA GLN A 105 34.70 14.55 28.74
C GLN A 105 33.74 15.66 28.31
N LYS A 106 33.58 16.71 29.14
CA LYS A 106 32.73 17.86 28.81
C LYS A 106 33.21 18.58 27.55
N VAL A 107 34.52 18.77 27.38
CA VAL A 107 35.09 19.39 26.17
C VAL A 107 34.85 18.52 24.92
N LYS A 108 35.04 17.19 25.00
CA LYS A 108 34.75 16.28 23.87
C LYS A 108 33.26 16.27 23.47
N LEU A 109 32.36 16.31 24.46
CA LEU A 109 30.92 16.38 24.21
C LEU A 109 30.54 17.64 23.45
N VAL A 110 31.07 18.79 23.88
CA VAL A 110 30.81 20.10 23.24
C VAL A 110 31.53 20.23 21.88
N MET A 111 32.73 19.68 21.73
CA MET A 111 33.50 19.69 20.47
C MET A 111 33.14 18.56 19.51
N GLY A 112 31.86 18.16 19.45
CA GLY A 112 31.35 17.29 18.40
C GLY A 112 30.88 15.90 18.81
N GLY A 113 30.98 15.50 20.09
CA GLY A 113 30.44 14.24 20.58
C GLY A 113 28.94 14.05 20.29
N PHE A 114 28.14 15.11 20.45
CA PHE A 114 26.71 15.08 20.11
C PHE A 114 26.45 14.86 18.62
N SER A 115 27.28 15.44 17.74
CA SER A 115 27.19 15.23 16.29
C SER A 115 27.55 13.79 15.94
N GLY A 116 28.52 13.20 16.64
CA GLY A 116 28.89 11.78 16.47
C GLY A 116 27.76 10.84 16.88
N VAL A 117 27.16 11.05 18.05
CA VAL A 117 26.04 10.20 18.54
C VAL A 117 24.83 10.35 17.62
N LYS A 118 24.52 11.57 17.17
CA LYS A 118 23.46 11.80 16.19
C LYS A 118 23.74 11.04 14.89
N LYS A 119 24.95 11.10 14.36
CA LYS A 119 25.33 10.38 13.15
C LYS A 119 25.15 8.87 13.29
N VAL A 120 25.53 8.29 14.42
CA VAL A 120 25.31 6.86 14.72
C VAL A 120 23.82 6.52 14.74
N ILE A 121 22.99 7.36 15.36
CA ILE A 121 21.53 7.16 15.38
C ILE A 121 20.96 7.23 13.96
N ASP A 122 21.32 8.26 13.18
CA ASP A 122 20.85 8.43 11.80
C ASP A 122 21.27 7.24 10.92
N GLU A 123 22.49 6.71 11.11
CA GLU A 123 23.00 5.52 10.41
C GLU A 123 22.31 4.21 10.83
N LEU A 124 21.89 4.09 12.09
CA LEU A 124 21.09 2.97 12.59
C LEU A 124 19.64 3.07 12.10
N ASP A 125 19.05 4.28 12.06
CA ASP A 125 17.70 4.49 11.52
C ASP A 125 17.63 4.08 10.04
N GLU A 126 18.63 4.49 9.25
CA GLU A 126 18.71 4.15 7.82
C GLU A 126 18.82 2.64 7.62
N TRP A 127 19.75 1.99 8.34
CA TRP A 127 19.92 0.53 8.27
C TRP A 127 18.64 -0.20 8.72
N GLN A 128 18.07 0.21 9.85
CA GLN A 128 16.88 -0.39 10.43
C GLN A 128 15.70 -0.27 9.46
N GLY A 129 15.52 0.89 8.84
CA GLY A 129 14.49 1.09 7.81
C GLY A 129 14.66 0.15 6.62
N CYS A 130 15.87 0.01 6.10
CA CYS A 130 16.16 -0.93 5.00
C CYS A 130 15.91 -2.39 5.42
N PHE A 131 16.41 -2.80 6.59
CA PHE A 131 16.30 -4.16 7.09
C PHE A 131 14.85 -4.54 7.39
N SER A 132 14.11 -3.71 8.13
CA SER A 132 12.69 -3.92 8.44
C SER A 132 11.84 -4.03 7.16
N ASN A 133 12.10 -3.18 6.16
CA ASN A 133 11.37 -3.23 4.88
C ASN A 133 11.65 -4.53 4.11
N TYR A 134 12.91 -4.95 4.04
CA TYR A 134 13.28 -6.20 3.37
C TYR A 134 12.73 -7.42 4.12
N LEU A 135 12.82 -7.43 5.44
CA LEU A 135 12.25 -8.47 6.28
C LEU A 135 10.74 -8.57 6.12
N MET A 136 10.06 -7.42 6.09
CA MET A 136 8.63 -7.36 5.81
C MET A 136 8.31 -7.96 4.44
N LEU A 137 9.06 -7.61 3.38
CA LEU A 137 8.86 -8.18 2.04
C LEU A 137 9.04 -9.69 2.02
N VAL A 138 10.13 -10.21 2.60
CA VAL A 138 10.40 -11.66 2.66
C VAL A 138 9.31 -12.38 3.45
N THR A 139 8.85 -11.78 4.54
CA THR A 139 7.78 -12.37 5.37
C THR A 139 6.45 -12.37 4.63
N LEU A 140 6.12 -11.26 3.94
CA LEU A 140 4.86 -11.11 3.24
C LEU A 140 4.78 -11.97 1.97
N VAL A 141 5.90 -12.17 1.26
CA VAL A 141 6.00 -13.01 0.05
C VAL A 141 6.28 -14.48 0.38
N GLY A 142 6.66 -14.78 1.63
CA GLY A 142 7.01 -16.10 2.11
C GLY A 142 5.93 -17.16 1.92
N ASP A 143 6.29 -18.43 2.02
CA ASP A 143 5.38 -19.56 1.95
C ASP A 143 4.89 -20.03 3.34
N LYS A 144 4.14 -21.13 3.39
CA LYS A 144 3.60 -21.70 4.64
C LYS A 144 4.67 -22.05 5.69
N THR A 145 5.92 -22.26 5.26
CA THR A 145 7.02 -22.60 6.18
C THR A 145 7.48 -21.40 6.98
N ILE A 146 7.46 -20.21 6.36
CA ILE A 146 7.74 -18.92 7.01
C ILE A 146 6.60 -18.57 7.97
N ASP A 147 5.34 -18.87 7.62
CA ASP A 147 4.18 -18.66 8.51
C ASP A 147 4.26 -19.45 9.81
N THR A 148 4.65 -20.73 9.71
CA THR A 148 4.78 -21.59 10.89
C THR A 148 5.86 -21.06 11.84
N ALA A 149 6.95 -20.52 11.29
CA ALA A 149 8.01 -19.91 12.08
C ALA A 149 7.56 -18.57 12.69
N LEU A 150 6.80 -17.75 11.95
CA LEU A 150 6.25 -16.49 12.44
C LEU A 150 5.31 -16.71 13.64
N GLY A 151 4.39 -17.68 13.54
CA GLY A 151 3.52 -18.08 14.65
C GLY A 151 4.30 -18.53 15.89
N GLN A 152 5.31 -19.40 15.70
CA GLN A 152 6.18 -19.86 16.80
C GLN A 152 6.98 -18.71 17.44
N CYS A 153 7.47 -17.74 16.66
CA CYS A 153 8.18 -16.59 17.20
C CYS A 153 7.27 -15.69 18.05
N ILE A 154 6.02 -15.49 17.63
CA ILE A 154 5.05 -14.68 18.38
C ILE A 154 4.66 -15.38 19.70
N GLU A 155 4.37 -16.68 19.65
CA GLU A 155 4.07 -17.48 20.85
C GLU A 155 5.23 -17.46 21.86
N ASN A 156 6.47 -17.44 21.38
CA ASN A 156 7.67 -17.35 22.21
C ASN A 156 7.99 -15.93 22.71
N GLY A 157 7.10 -14.95 22.53
CA GLY A 157 7.27 -13.60 23.05
C GLY A 157 8.25 -12.73 22.26
N VAL A 158 8.61 -13.14 21.03
CA VAL A 158 9.43 -12.36 20.09
C VAL A 158 8.55 -11.41 19.24
N GLY A 159 7.31 -11.14 19.68
CA GLY A 159 6.36 -10.30 18.95
C GLY A 159 6.75 -8.82 18.92
N SER A 160 6.56 -8.19 17.77
CA SER A 160 6.62 -6.73 17.57
C SER A 160 5.27 -6.30 16.98
N GLN A 161 4.84 -5.05 17.21
CA GLN A 161 3.63 -4.52 16.55
C GLN A 161 3.65 -4.71 15.03
N ALA A 162 4.83 -4.73 14.39
CA ALA A 162 4.98 -5.00 12.97
C ALA A 162 4.77 -6.48 12.63
N LEU A 163 5.36 -7.40 13.40
CA LEU A 163 5.20 -8.85 13.22
C LEU A 163 3.75 -9.29 13.50
N ASP A 164 3.09 -8.70 14.51
CA ASP A 164 1.68 -8.98 14.82
C ASP A 164 0.72 -8.49 13.74
N ARG A 165 1.08 -7.42 13.02
CA ARG A 165 0.31 -6.95 11.86
C ARG A 165 0.49 -7.90 10.68
N ILE A 166 1.73 -8.31 10.41
CA ILE A 166 2.06 -9.25 9.33
C ILE A 166 1.41 -10.62 9.59
N GLN A 167 1.47 -11.14 10.81
CA GLN A 167 0.80 -12.39 11.20
C GLN A 167 -0.71 -12.29 11.04
N ARG A 168 -1.36 -11.18 11.46
CA ARG A 168 -2.81 -11.00 11.25
C ARG A 168 -3.22 -11.03 9.78
N VAL A 169 -2.43 -10.40 8.91
CA VAL A 169 -2.65 -10.46 7.45
C VAL A 169 -2.49 -11.90 6.97
N ARG A 170 -1.39 -12.56 7.35
CA ARG A 170 -1.03 -13.92 6.89
C ARG A 170 -1.97 -15.00 7.41
N ASP A 171 -2.41 -14.92 8.66
CA ASP A 171 -3.39 -15.84 9.25
C ASP A 171 -4.67 -15.84 8.44
N VAL A 172 -5.11 -14.69 7.95
CA VAL A 172 -6.36 -14.62 7.18
C VAL A 172 -6.15 -15.08 5.74
N LEU A 173 -5.02 -14.74 5.13
CA LEU A 173 -4.67 -15.26 3.81
C LEU A 173 -4.53 -16.79 3.80
N ASN A 174 -4.03 -17.38 4.89
CA ASN A 174 -3.80 -18.81 5.02
C ASN A 174 -4.99 -19.60 5.57
N THR A 175 -5.94 -18.95 6.25
CA THR A 175 -7.20 -19.57 6.72
C THR A 175 -8.32 -19.51 5.69
N ALA A 176 -8.20 -18.69 4.64
CA ALA A 176 -9.16 -18.64 3.54
C ALA A 176 -9.50 -20.01 2.90
N PRO A 177 -8.56 -20.96 2.72
CA PRO A 177 -8.89 -22.30 2.24
C PRO A 177 -9.68 -23.15 3.26
N LEU A 178 -9.47 -22.92 4.57
CA LEU A 178 -10.12 -23.66 5.66
C LEU A 178 -11.51 -23.09 6.00
N LEU A 179 -11.73 -21.81 5.69
CA LEU A 179 -12.97 -21.08 5.94
C LEU A 179 -14.00 -21.21 4.82
N LYS A 180 -13.73 -22.04 3.80
CA LYS A 180 -14.73 -22.62 2.86
C LYS A 180 -15.96 -23.25 3.57
N LYS A 181 -15.89 -23.50 4.88
CA LYS A 181 -16.98 -24.04 5.72
C LYS A 181 -17.69 -23.01 6.61
N LEU A 182 -17.17 -21.79 6.76
CA LEU A 182 -17.80 -20.79 7.61
C LEU A 182 -18.56 -19.80 6.73
N ALA A 183 -19.88 -19.95 6.74
CA ALA A 183 -20.81 -19.03 6.12
C ALA A 183 -20.55 -17.62 6.67
N LEU A 184 -19.80 -16.81 5.92
CA LEU A 184 -20.07 -15.37 5.88
C LEU A 184 -21.56 -15.30 5.57
N SER A 185 -22.32 -14.91 6.57
CA SER A 185 -23.77 -14.81 6.50
C SER A 185 -24.09 -14.15 5.17
N THR A 186 -24.83 -14.86 4.31
CA THR A 186 -25.74 -14.18 3.38
C THR A 186 -26.56 -13.32 4.30
N THR A 187 -26.19 -12.06 4.49
CA THR A 187 -26.96 -11.14 5.30
C THR A 187 -28.30 -11.09 4.59
N SER A 188 -29.27 -11.81 5.14
CA SER A 188 -30.67 -11.74 4.78
C SER A 188 -31.22 -10.40 5.27
N THR A 189 -30.49 -9.33 5.03
CA THR A 189 -31.11 -8.04 4.84
C THR A 189 -31.70 -8.14 3.43
N GLU A 190 -32.98 -8.46 3.33
CA GLU A 190 -33.82 -7.72 2.40
C GLU A 190 -33.31 -6.29 2.43
N GLY A 191 -32.67 -5.89 1.32
CA GLY A 191 -31.58 -4.91 1.36
C GLY A 191 -31.95 -3.68 2.17
N ALA A 192 -30.98 -3.10 2.89
CA ALA A 192 -31.10 -1.72 3.37
C ALA A 192 -31.88 -0.93 2.32
N PRO A 193 -33.06 -0.39 2.68
CA PRO A 193 -34.07 -0.03 1.69
C PRO A 193 -33.38 0.86 0.66
N TYR A 194 -33.59 0.56 -0.63
CA TYR A 194 -32.88 1.19 -1.74
C TYR A 194 -32.84 2.73 -1.62
N SER A 195 -33.81 3.30 -0.90
CA SER A 195 -33.94 4.70 -0.50
C SER A 195 -32.84 5.28 0.39
N GLN A 196 -31.97 4.47 1.01
CA GLN A 196 -30.86 4.95 1.89
C GLN A 196 -29.47 4.79 1.26
N ARG A 197 -29.38 4.34 0.01
CA ARG A 197 -28.10 4.16 -0.70
C ARG A 197 -27.78 5.42 -1.49
N THR A 198 -26.66 6.04 -1.17
CA THR A 198 -26.15 7.22 -1.89
C THR A 198 -24.97 6.79 -2.75
N LEU A 199 -25.03 7.11 -4.04
CA LEU A 199 -23.87 6.92 -4.92
C LEU A 199 -22.73 7.84 -4.49
N LEU A 200 -21.54 7.30 -4.29
CA LEU A 200 -20.38 8.14 -4.05
C LEU A 200 -20.02 8.91 -5.33
N PRO A 201 -19.87 10.25 -5.26
CA PRO A 201 -19.48 11.04 -6.41
C PRO A 201 -18.21 10.51 -7.05
N ASP A 202 -18.21 10.50 -8.38
CA ASP A 202 -17.08 10.07 -9.18
C ASP A 202 -16.65 8.60 -8.94
N SER A 203 -17.51 7.73 -8.42
CA SER A 203 -17.17 6.30 -8.22
C SER A 203 -17.46 5.40 -9.44
N GLY A 204 -17.85 5.99 -10.58
CA GLY A 204 -18.20 5.24 -11.79
C GLY A 204 -19.45 4.35 -11.64
N ASN A 205 -20.36 4.68 -10.73
CA ASN A 205 -21.55 3.87 -10.40
C ASN A 205 -21.24 2.49 -9.77
N GLU A 206 -20.01 2.28 -9.30
CA GLU A 206 -19.58 1.00 -8.72
C GLU A 206 -19.64 1.01 -7.17
N ILE A 207 -19.58 2.19 -6.52
CA ILE A 207 -19.50 2.28 -5.05
C ILE A 207 -20.62 3.13 -4.46
N LEU A 208 -21.38 2.55 -3.54
CA LEU A 208 -22.48 3.18 -2.81
C LEU A 208 -22.12 3.31 -1.34
N SER A 209 -22.61 4.35 -0.68
CA SER A 209 -22.51 4.54 0.77
C SER A 209 -23.89 4.48 1.42
N THR A 210 -23.96 3.85 2.58
CA THR A 210 -25.11 3.83 3.49
C THR A 210 -24.67 4.34 4.87
N PRO A 211 -25.59 4.62 5.81
CA PRO A 211 -25.19 5.02 7.17
C PRO A 211 -24.29 4.01 7.90
N SER A 212 -24.35 2.73 7.54
CA SER A 212 -23.67 1.65 8.27
C SER A 212 -22.54 0.96 7.48
N TYR A 213 -22.64 0.92 6.16
CA TYR A 213 -21.71 0.17 5.29
C TYR A 213 -21.43 0.91 3.97
N ILE A 214 -20.28 0.62 3.37
CA ILE A 214 -19.99 0.92 1.98
C ILE A 214 -20.25 -0.35 1.16
N VAL A 215 -20.87 -0.18 -0.01
CA VAL A 215 -21.27 -1.29 -0.89
C VAL A 215 -20.56 -1.14 -2.22
N GLU A 216 -19.80 -2.15 -2.62
CA GLU A 216 -19.23 -2.24 -3.96
C GLU A 216 -20.10 -3.17 -4.82
N CYS A 217 -20.58 -2.66 -5.95
CA CYS A 217 -21.45 -3.39 -6.86
C CYS A 217 -20.68 -3.78 -8.13
N LYS A 218 -20.73 -5.06 -8.51
CA LYS A 218 -20.30 -5.50 -9.83
C LYS A 218 -21.41 -6.29 -10.52
N ARG A 219 -21.63 -5.93 -11.78
CA ARG A 219 -22.58 -6.60 -12.66
C ARG A 219 -21.89 -7.77 -13.37
N PHE A 220 -22.63 -8.85 -13.57
CA PHE A 220 -22.25 -9.90 -14.50
C PHE A 220 -22.59 -9.45 -15.93
N ASN A 221 -21.83 -9.92 -16.90
CA ASN A 221 -22.17 -9.71 -18.30
C ASN A 221 -23.24 -10.72 -18.73
N THR A 222 -24.43 -10.22 -19.05
CA THR A 222 -25.57 -10.79 -19.84
C THR A 222 -26.66 -11.65 -19.16
N PRO A 223 -27.96 -11.48 -19.54
CA PRO A 223 -29.17 -11.94 -18.84
C PRO A 223 -29.29 -13.46 -18.68
N THR A 224 -29.67 -13.91 -17.48
CA THR A 224 -30.02 -15.29 -17.14
C THR A 224 -31.48 -15.52 -17.52
N THR A 225 -31.78 -15.62 -18.80
CA THR A 225 -33.08 -16.13 -19.27
C THR A 225 -32.83 -17.38 -20.09
N CYS A 226 -33.06 -18.53 -19.46
CA CYS A 226 -33.07 -19.90 -19.99
C CYS A 226 -31.81 -20.34 -20.76
N ALA A 227 -30.99 -21.18 -20.13
CA ALA A 227 -29.81 -21.81 -20.73
C ALA A 227 -30.20 -22.93 -21.72
N GLU A 228 -30.72 -22.56 -22.88
CA GLU A 228 -31.10 -23.51 -23.94
C GLU A 228 -29.93 -23.81 -24.88
N THR A 229 -28.94 -22.91 -24.99
CA THR A 229 -27.77 -23.08 -25.86
C THR A 229 -26.49 -23.47 -25.10
N PRO A 230 -25.55 -24.21 -25.73
CA PRO A 230 -24.25 -24.51 -25.14
C PRO A 230 -23.43 -23.26 -24.74
N LEU A 231 -23.61 -22.13 -25.45
CA LEU A 231 -22.97 -20.87 -25.13
C LEU A 231 -23.53 -20.24 -23.84
N GLU A 232 -24.85 -20.35 -23.61
CA GLU A 232 -25.49 -19.91 -22.38
C GLU A 232 -25.13 -20.79 -21.19
N GLN A 233 -24.99 -22.11 -21.39
CA GLN A 233 -24.51 -23.03 -20.36
C GLN A 233 -23.06 -22.72 -19.96
N ALA A 234 -22.18 -22.45 -20.93
CA ALA A 234 -20.81 -22.02 -20.66
C ALA A 234 -20.77 -20.69 -19.89
N ARG A 235 -21.64 -19.73 -20.24
CA ARG A 235 -21.78 -18.44 -19.52
C ARG A 235 -22.33 -18.60 -18.11
N TYR A 236 -23.32 -19.47 -17.91
CA TYR A 236 -23.86 -19.81 -16.60
C TYR A 236 -22.77 -20.44 -15.71
N MET A 237 -22.00 -21.39 -16.24
CA MET A 237 -20.86 -21.99 -15.54
C MET A 237 -19.78 -20.94 -15.20
N ALA A 238 -19.51 -19.98 -16.08
CA ALA A 238 -18.58 -18.88 -15.82
C ALA A 238 -19.09 -17.92 -14.72
N ASN A 239 -20.41 -17.64 -14.68
CA ASN A 239 -21.03 -16.86 -13.61
C ASN A 239 -20.99 -17.61 -12.27
N LEU A 240 -21.14 -18.93 -12.28
CA LEU A 240 -21.03 -19.78 -11.09
C LEU A 240 -19.60 -19.84 -10.55
N ALA A 241 -18.61 -19.93 -11.44
CA ALA A 241 -17.18 -19.83 -11.08
C ALA A 241 -16.87 -18.44 -10.49
N SER A 242 -17.37 -17.38 -11.13
CA SER A 242 -17.24 -16.01 -10.60
C SER A 242 -17.85 -15.86 -9.20
N HIS A 243 -18.95 -16.57 -8.89
CA HIS A 243 -19.57 -16.56 -7.57
C HIS A 243 -18.67 -17.20 -6.49
N ILE A 244 -17.99 -18.31 -6.81
CA ILE A 244 -17.02 -18.95 -5.90
C ILE A 244 -15.83 -18.02 -5.65
N ASP A 245 -15.34 -17.33 -6.67
CA ASP A 245 -14.23 -16.39 -6.55
C ASP A 245 -14.60 -15.19 -5.66
N ILE A 246 -15.84 -14.70 -5.75
CA ILE A 246 -16.35 -13.61 -4.91
C ILE A 246 -16.47 -14.03 -3.45
N GLN A 247 -16.89 -15.27 -3.18
CA GLN A 247 -16.95 -15.79 -1.80
C GLN A 247 -15.56 -15.86 -1.18
N ASN A 248 -14.59 -16.42 -1.91
CA ASN A 248 -13.19 -16.46 -1.48
C ASN A 248 -12.62 -15.06 -1.27
N LEU A 249 -12.93 -14.12 -2.18
CA LEU A 249 -12.51 -12.73 -2.08
C LEU A 249 -13.12 -12.03 -0.86
N ALA A 250 -14.44 -12.12 -0.65
CA ALA A 250 -15.12 -11.56 0.51
C ALA A 250 -14.53 -12.09 1.81
N HIS A 251 -14.13 -13.36 1.80
CA HIS A 251 -13.47 -14.02 2.89
C HIS A 251 -12.06 -13.46 3.16
N VAL A 252 -11.21 -13.36 2.15
CA VAL A 252 -9.88 -12.74 2.28
C VAL A 252 -10.00 -11.30 2.78
N LEU A 253 -10.96 -10.53 2.26
CA LEU A 253 -11.18 -9.14 2.65
C LEU A 253 -11.82 -8.99 4.04
N SER A 254 -12.31 -10.06 4.67
CA SER A 254 -12.85 -9.99 6.02
C SER A 254 -11.79 -9.65 7.08
N ALA A 255 -10.51 -9.78 6.75
CA ALA A 255 -9.40 -9.28 7.56
C ALA A 255 -8.72 -8.02 7.03
N GLY A 256 -9.34 -7.34 6.06
CA GLY A 256 -8.95 -5.98 5.78
C GLY A 256 -9.00 -5.15 7.06
N ASP A 257 -7.92 -4.43 7.33
CA ASP A 257 -7.83 -3.47 8.42
C ASP A 257 -7.57 -2.08 7.84
N PRO A 258 -8.55 -1.17 7.86
CA PRO A 258 -8.39 0.18 7.37
C PRO A 258 -7.27 0.96 8.06
N ALA A 259 -6.97 0.67 9.33
CA ALA A 259 -6.00 1.42 10.11
C ALA A 259 -4.54 1.02 9.83
N THR A 260 -4.31 -0.26 9.49
CA THR A 260 -2.95 -0.79 9.29
C THR A 260 -2.65 -1.15 7.85
N MET A 261 -3.65 -1.66 7.11
CA MET A 261 -3.50 -2.11 5.74
C MET A 261 -4.02 -1.11 4.72
N ASN A 262 -4.82 -0.12 5.14
CA ASN A 262 -5.55 0.76 4.25
C ASN A 262 -6.43 -0.06 3.27
N ILE A 263 -6.99 -1.18 3.73
CA ILE A 263 -7.89 -2.09 3.03
C ILE A 263 -9.17 -2.22 3.87
N PRO A 264 -10.37 -2.17 3.27
CA PRO A 264 -11.63 -2.20 4.00
C PRO A 264 -11.91 -3.59 4.54
N LYS A 265 -12.52 -3.65 5.73
CA LYS A 265 -12.99 -4.90 6.32
C LYS A 265 -14.31 -5.31 5.65
N CYS A 266 -14.29 -6.42 4.93
CA CYS A 266 -15.49 -6.99 4.32
C CYS A 266 -16.35 -7.70 5.37
N SER A 267 -17.56 -7.24 5.61
CA SER A 267 -18.52 -7.86 6.54
C SER A 267 -19.46 -8.86 5.88
N GLY A 268 -19.52 -8.89 4.54
CA GLY A 268 -20.31 -9.88 3.83
C GLY A 268 -20.44 -9.61 2.33
N PHE A 269 -21.20 -10.47 1.67
CA PHE A 269 -21.53 -10.33 0.26
C PHE A 269 -22.99 -10.72 0.01
N TYR A 270 -23.56 -10.20 -1.07
CA TYR A 270 -24.90 -10.54 -1.54
C TYR A 270 -24.86 -10.73 -3.04
N THR A 271 -25.57 -11.74 -3.55
CA THR A 271 -25.73 -11.96 -4.99
C THR A 271 -27.20 -11.87 -5.35
N ASN A 272 -27.50 -10.96 -6.26
CA ASN A 272 -28.80 -10.84 -6.87
C ASN A 272 -28.74 -11.44 -8.28
N TRP A 273 -29.24 -12.66 -8.41
CA TRP A 273 -29.24 -13.40 -9.66
C TRP A 273 -30.16 -12.75 -10.71
N ASP A 274 -31.28 -12.16 -10.29
CA ASP A 274 -32.26 -11.53 -11.19
C ASP A 274 -31.69 -10.25 -11.84
N LYS A 275 -31.00 -9.43 -11.05
CA LYS A 275 -30.34 -8.18 -11.48
C LYS A 275 -28.91 -8.38 -11.92
N GLN A 276 -28.45 -9.63 -11.92
CA GLN A 276 -27.13 -10.03 -12.36
C GLN A 276 -26.02 -9.19 -11.72
N ARG A 277 -26.07 -9.05 -10.41
CA ARG A 277 -25.09 -8.26 -9.68
C ARG A 277 -24.71 -8.95 -8.40
N PHE A 278 -23.46 -8.76 -8.01
CA PHE A 278 -23.04 -9.00 -6.66
C PHE A 278 -22.69 -7.69 -5.97
N GLU A 279 -22.81 -7.73 -4.65
CA GLU A 279 -22.56 -6.62 -3.75
C GLU A 279 -21.60 -7.12 -2.66
N LEU A 280 -20.50 -6.41 -2.44
CA LEU A 280 -19.62 -6.60 -1.29
C LEU A 280 -19.93 -5.50 -0.27
N PHE A 281 -20.05 -5.88 1.00
CA PHE A 281 -20.35 -4.96 2.10
C PHE A 281 -19.11 -4.76 2.95
N TYR A 282 -18.77 -3.51 3.18
CA TYR A 282 -17.61 -3.11 3.95
C TYR A 282 -18.00 -2.24 5.13
N ASP A 283 -17.36 -2.49 6.26
CA ASP A 283 -17.54 -1.69 7.46
C ASP A 283 -16.98 -0.28 7.25
N ILE A 284 -17.73 0.73 7.71
CA ILE A 284 -17.23 2.11 7.72
C ILE A 284 -16.37 2.29 8.97
N PRO A 285 -15.11 2.73 8.85
CA PRO A 285 -14.27 2.97 10.01
C PRO A 285 -14.89 4.03 10.95
N THR A 286 -14.82 3.78 12.25
CA THR A 286 -15.25 4.75 13.27
C THR A 286 -14.09 5.69 13.60
N LEU A 287 -14.34 7.00 13.50
CA LEU A 287 -13.42 8.08 13.86
C LEU A 287 -14.11 8.98 14.89
N ASP A 288 -13.44 9.24 16.01
CA ASP A 288 -13.96 10.09 17.10
C ASP A 288 -15.37 9.69 17.59
N GLY A 289 -15.64 8.38 17.64
CA GLY A 289 -16.91 7.83 18.13
C GLY A 289 -18.06 7.83 17.12
N ALA A 290 -17.84 8.22 15.86
CA ALA A 290 -18.84 8.15 14.80
C ALA A 290 -18.25 7.65 13.46
N ASN A 291 -19.10 7.26 12.52
CA ASN A 291 -18.67 6.75 11.22
C ASN A 291 -17.98 7.83 10.39
N ALA A 292 -16.84 7.48 9.80
CA ALA A 292 -16.13 8.32 8.85
C ALA A 292 -17.00 8.70 7.65
N SER A 293 -16.69 9.83 7.03
CA SER A 293 -17.31 10.27 5.79
C SER A 293 -16.43 9.85 4.60
N PRO A 294 -16.82 8.85 3.80
CA PRO A 294 -16.03 8.43 2.64
C PRO A 294 -16.17 9.41 1.48
N ARG A 295 -15.06 9.71 0.83
CA ARG A 295 -14.99 10.55 -0.37
C ARG A 295 -14.01 9.97 -1.38
N THR A 296 -14.34 9.89 -2.66
CA THR A 296 -13.37 9.39 -3.64
C THR A 296 -12.18 10.35 -3.77
N LEU A 297 -10.98 9.83 -4.02
CA LEU A 297 -9.80 10.64 -4.30
C LEU A 297 -10.04 11.51 -5.55
N ARG A 298 -10.78 11.00 -6.55
CA ARG A 298 -11.20 11.77 -7.72
C ARG A 298 -11.95 13.04 -7.32
N ASN A 299 -12.94 12.90 -6.44
CA ASN A 299 -13.75 14.01 -5.95
C ASN A 299 -12.92 14.98 -5.08
N LEU A 300 -11.99 14.47 -4.27
CA LEU A 300 -11.10 15.28 -3.46
C LEU A 300 -10.12 16.10 -4.30
N LEU A 301 -9.53 15.52 -5.36
CA LEU A 301 -8.61 16.23 -6.25
C LEU A 301 -9.35 17.24 -7.14
N SER A 302 -10.61 16.98 -7.49
CA SER A 302 -11.46 17.89 -8.28
C SER A 302 -12.16 18.97 -7.45
N ALA A 303 -11.91 19.02 -6.14
CA ALA A 303 -12.55 19.96 -5.23
C ALA A 303 -12.26 21.42 -5.61
N LYS A 304 -13.25 22.31 -5.47
CA LYS A 304 -13.14 23.73 -5.85
C LYS A 304 -12.07 24.46 -5.06
N GLU A 305 -11.80 23.98 -3.85
CA GLU A 305 -10.76 24.46 -2.96
C GLU A 305 -9.41 24.40 -3.67
N ASN A 306 -9.09 23.32 -4.41
CA ASN A 306 -7.80 23.12 -5.08
C ASN A 306 -7.49 24.08 -6.25
N LYS A 307 -8.36 25.03 -6.60
CA LYS A 307 -8.12 25.97 -7.72
C LYS A 307 -6.83 26.78 -7.59
N LEU A 308 -6.38 27.04 -6.36
CA LEU A 308 -5.14 27.77 -6.08
C LEU A 308 -3.94 26.83 -5.84
N GLY A 309 -4.12 25.51 -6.02
CA GLY A 309 -3.12 24.48 -5.77
C GLY A 309 -3.35 23.70 -4.48
N ALA A 310 -2.34 22.94 -4.05
CA ALA A 310 -2.40 22.12 -2.85
C ALA A 310 -2.30 22.98 -1.57
N PHE A 311 -3.33 22.92 -0.71
CA PHE A 311 -3.33 23.56 0.62
C PHE A 311 -2.54 22.76 1.66
N HIS A 312 -2.26 21.49 1.37
CA HIS A 312 -1.64 20.58 2.30
C HIS A 312 -0.13 20.52 2.11
N SER A 313 0.59 20.40 3.23
CA SER A 313 2.04 20.22 3.23
C SER A 313 2.46 19.04 2.35
N ILE A 314 3.68 19.09 1.81
CA ILE A 314 4.28 17.99 1.06
C ILE A 314 4.26 16.70 1.90
N ASN A 315 4.54 16.79 3.20
CA ASN A 315 4.53 15.64 4.11
C ASN A 315 3.16 14.95 4.19
N ASN A 316 2.07 15.72 4.22
CA ASN A 316 0.72 15.14 4.24
C ASN A 316 0.39 14.43 2.91
N ARG A 317 0.82 14.99 1.78
CA ARG A 317 0.65 14.36 0.46
C ARG A 317 1.51 13.11 0.29
N LEU A 318 2.75 13.14 0.79
CA LEU A 318 3.64 11.97 0.83
C LEU A 318 3.08 10.85 1.71
N ARG A 319 2.45 11.19 2.85
CA ARG A 319 1.78 10.21 3.70
C ARG A 319 0.63 9.53 2.97
N LEU A 320 -0.22 10.30 2.27
CA LEU A 320 -1.30 9.76 1.44
C LEU A 320 -0.75 8.79 0.37
N ALA A 321 0.29 9.20 -0.36
CA ALA A 321 0.96 8.37 -1.36
C ALA A 321 1.53 7.07 -0.77
N SER A 322 2.20 7.17 0.38
CA SER A 322 2.78 6.02 1.07
C SER A 322 1.72 5.04 1.56
N GLN A 323 0.60 5.52 2.09
CA GLN A 323 -0.51 4.69 2.56
C GLN A 323 -1.18 3.96 1.39
N LEU A 324 -1.34 4.62 0.25
CA LEU A 324 -1.86 3.98 -0.97
C LEU A 324 -0.91 2.88 -1.48
N ALA A 325 0.40 3.15 -1.54
CA ALA A 325 1.39 2.14 -1.91
C ALA A 325 1.38 0.95 -0.93
N GLN A 326 1.16 1.21 0.36
CA GLN A 326 1.01 0.19 1.38
C GLN A 326 -0.22 -0.70 1.14
N SER A 327 -1.38 -0.14 0.74
CA SER A 327 -2.54 -0.95 0.34
C SER A 327 -2.19 -1.92 -0.80
N VAL A 328 -1.50 -1.43 -1.83
CA VAL A 328 -1.12 -2.22 -3.01
C VAL A 328 -0.15 -3.33 -2.62
N LEU A 329 0.83 -3.02 -1.76
CA LEU A 329 1.74 -4.02 -1.19
C LEU A 329 0.94 -5.14 -0.51
N TYR A 330 -0.01 -4.82 0.37
CA TYR A 330 -0.79 -5.85 1.05
C TYR A 330 -1.60 -6.72 0.07
N VAL A 331 -2.21 -6.12 -0.95
CA VAL A 331 -2.90 -6.87 -2.02
C VAL A 331 -1.96 -7.82 -2.75
N HIS A 332 -0.76 -7.39 -3.12
CA HIS A 332 0.20 -8.24 -3.83
C HIS A 332 0.73 -9.38 -2.95
N THR A 333 0.84 -9.13 -1.65
CA THR A 333 1.29 -10.15 -0.69
C THR A 333 0.22 -11.19 -0.38
N ALA A 334 -1.05 -10.83 -0.60
CA ALA A 334 -2.16 -11.76 -0.68
C ALA A 334 -2.15 -12.64 -1.94
N LYS A 335 -1.13 -12.51 -2.80
CA LYS A 335 -1.07 -13.13 -4.13
C LYS A 335 -2.23 -12.72 -5.05
N LEU A 336 -2.74 -11.51 -4.85
CA LEU A 336 -3.82 -10.92 -5.62
C LEU A 336 -3.29 -9.81 -6.53
N VAL A 337 -3.93 -9.61 -7.67
CA VAL A 337 -3.82 -8.42 -8.52
C VAL A 337 -5.12 -7.62 -8.44
N HIS A 338 -5.02 -6.30 -8.27
CA HIS A 338 -6.15 -5.42 -8.03
C HIS A 338 -6.93 -5.07 -9.30
N LYS A 339 -6.24 -4.78 -10.41
CA LYS A 339 -6.84 -4.51 -11.73
C LYS A 339 -7.73 -3.25 -11.85
N ASN A 340 -7.85 -2.47 -10.79
CA ASN A 340 -8.77 -1.31 -10.75
C ASN A 340 -8.26 -0.21 -9.80
N ILE A 341 -6.95 0.00 -9.71
CA ILE A 341 -6.37 1.09 -8.92
C ILE A 341 -6.52 2.40 -9.70
N ARG A 342 -7.35 3.31 -9.19
CA ARG A 342 -7.64 4.62 -9.79
C ARG A 342 -8.27 5.56 -8.76
N PRO A 343 -8.28 6.88 -8.97
CA PRO A 343 -8.85 7.83 -8.01
C PRO A 343 -10.31 7.57 -7.61
N GLU A 344 -11.10 6.91 -8.46
CA GLU A 344 -12.49 6.53 -8.21
C GLU A 344 -12.65 5.38 -7.23
N THR A 345 -11.61 4.53 -7.11
CA THR A 345 -11.59 3.36 -6.22
C THR A 345 -10.74 3.58 -4.98
N ILE A 346 -10.18 4.77 -4.80
CA ILE A 346 -9.45 5.15 -3.59
C ILE A 346 -10.39 6.05 -2.77
N LEU A 347 -10.89 5.54 -1.64
CA LEU A 347 -11.74 6.31 -0.75
C LEU A 347 -10.92 6.96 0.34
N ILE A 348 -11.10 8.26 0.50
CA ILE A 348 -10.53 9.06 1.57
C ILE A 348 -11.55 9.09 2.70
N MET A 349 -11.15 8.54 3.85
CA MET A 349 -11.96 8.52 5.06
C MET A 349 -11.72 9.82 5.81
N GLU A 350 -12.67 10.76 5.68
CA GLU A 350 -12.68 12.02 6.40
C GLU A 350 -13.39 11.87 7.75
N PRO A 351 -13.12 12.77 8.73
CA PRO A 351 -13.89 12.77 9.97
C PRO A 351 -15.40 12.90 9.74
N PRO A 352 -16.22 12.44 10.69
CA PRO A 352 -17.68 12.39 10.55
C PRO A 352 -18.29 13.73 10.12
N ALA A 353 -19.42 13.69 9.41
CA ALA A 353 -20.06 14.88 8.84
C ALA A 353 -20.41 15.98 9.88
N ASN A 354 -20.56 15.63 11.16
CA ASN A 354 -20.79 16.55 12.28
C ASN A 354 -19.52 17.00 13.03
N ALA A 355 -18.33 16.49 12.69
CA ALA A 355 -17.06 16.91 13.31
C ALA A 355 -16.71 18.39 13.01
N ASP A 356 -15.76 18.96 13.77
CA ASP A 356 -15.28 20.33 13.59
C ASP A 356 -14.83 20.57 12.14
N LYS A 357 -15.17 21.75 11.58
CA LYS A 357 -14.74 22.15 10.25
C LYS A 357 -13.21 22.13 10.11
N LYS A 358 -12.47 22.43 11.17
CA LYS A 358 -10.99 22.43 11.17
C LYS A 358 -10.40 21.02 11.07
N THR A 359 -11.16 19.98 11.40
CA THR A 359 -10.69 18.59 11.26
C THR A 359 -11.04 17.99 9.90
N LYS A 360 -11.67 18.75 9.01
CA LYS A 360 -12.09 18.32 7.66
C LYS A 360 -11.28 18.97 6.56
N TYR A 361 -11.42 18.42 5.37
CA TYR A 361 -10.94 19.06 4.14
C TYR A 361 -11.55 20.47 3.98
N PRO A 362 -10.76 21.51 3.64
CA PRO A 362 -9.38 21.46 3.13
C PRO A 362 -8.27 21.62 4.19
N TYR A 363 -8.58 21.54 5.49
CA TYR A 363 -7.57 21.66 6.55
C TYR A 363 -6.83 20.33 6.80
N THR A 364 -7.51 19.21 6.59
CA THR A 364 -6.96 17.86 6.68
C THR A 364 -7.36 17.05 5.44
N ILE A 365 -6.54 16.07 5.05
CA ILE A 365 -6.85 15.21 3.89
C ILE A 365 -7.77 14.05 4.29
N GLY A 366 -7.61 13.48 5.49
CA GLY A 366 -8.11 12.14 5.82
C GLY A 366 -7.04 11.06 5.52
N TYR A 367 -7.43 9.80 5.50
CA TYR A 367 -6.54 8.68 5.12
C TYR A 367 -7.16 7.82 4.01
N PRO A 368 -6.35 7.22 3.13
CA PRO A 368 -6.86 6.44 2.02
C PRO A 368 -7.22 5.02 2.46
N VAL A 369 -8.27 4.48 1.85
CA VAL A 369 -8.64 3.08 1.90
C VAL A 369 -8.90 2.65 0.46
N LEU A 370 -8.21 1.61 0.01
CA LEU A 370 -8.34 1.09 -1.35
C LEU A 370 -9.63 0.27 -1.46
N PHE A 371 -10.46 0.54 -2.47
CA PHE A 371 -11.68 -0.20 -2.84
C PHE A 371 -11.55 -0.65 -4.30
N GLY A 372 -12.61 -1.19 -4.91
CA GLY A 372 -12.57 -1.66 -6.29
C GLY A 372 -12.18 -3.14 -6.38
N PHE A 373 -12.41 -3.91 -5.31
CA PHE A 373 -11.99 -5.30 -5.22
C PHE A 373 -12.82 -6.24 -6.11
N SER A 374 -13.94 -5.79 -6.65
CA SER A 374 -14.78 -6.58 -7.55
C SER A 374 -14.07 -7.07 -8.82
N LYS A 375 -12.95 -6.45 -9.22
CA LYS A 375 -12.14 -6.85 -10.38
C LYS A 375 -10.88 -7.63 -10.02
N VAL A 376 -10.64 -7.86 -8.72
CA VAL A 376 -9.45 -8.56 -8.19
C VAL A 376 -9.41 -10.02 -8.64
N ARG A 377 -8.20 -10.53 -8.79
CA ARG A 377 -7.93 -11.90 -9.21
C ARG A 377 -6.67 -12.43 -8.53
N GLU A 378 -6.60 -13.73 -8.23
CA GLU A 378 -5.35 -14.40 -7.85
C GLU A 378 -4.34 -14.42 -9.00
N ILE A 379 -3.06 -14.11 -8.75
CA ILE A 379 -2.01 -13.94 -9.78
C ILE A 379 -1.96 -15.10 -10.79
N GLU A 380 -2.10 -16.34 -10.33
CA GLU A 380 -1.91 -17.55 -11.13
C GLU A 380 -3.07 -17.84 -12.10
N VAL A 381 -4.28 -17.32 -11.84
CA VAL A 381 -5.48 -17.55 -12.66
C VAL A 381 -5.38 -16.86 -14.02
N GLU A 382 -5.99 -17.42 -15.07
CA GLU A 382 -6.00 -16.78 -16.40
C GLU A 382 -6.73 -15.43 -16.40
N SER A 383 -6.28 -14.52 -17.27
CA SER A 383 -6.94 -13.22 -17.43
C SER A 383 -8.04 -13.31 -18.47
N GLU A 384 -9.14 -12.59 -18.27
CA GLU A 384 -10.28 -12.59 -19.20
C GLU A 384 -9.95 -11.90 -20.55
N PHE A 385 -8.81 -11.21 -20.66
CA PHE A 385 -8.41 -10.40 -21.83
C PHE A 385 -9.51 -9.44 -22.34
N ILE A 386 -10.41 -9.01 -21.44
CA ILE A 386 -11.45 -8.02 -21.74
C ILE A 386 -10.85 -6.63 -21.61
N GLY A 387 -11.00 -5.85 -22.67
CA GLY A 387 -10.67 -4.43 -22.74
C GLY A 387 -11.90 -3.56 -23.01
N ASP A 388 -11.73 -2.24 -22.94
CA ASP A 388 -12.78 -1.25 -23.27
C ASP A 388 -12.16 0.01 -23.89
N HIS A 389 -13.01 0.89 -24.40
CA HIS A 389 -12.61 2.19 -24.97
C HIS A 389 -12.71 3.35 -23.98
N ASP A 390 -12.93 3.06 -22.69
CA ASP A 390 -13.12 4.06 -21.64
C ASP A 390 -11.77 4.73 -21.37
N TRP A 391 -11.52 5.86 -22.03
CA TRP A 391 -10.22 6.53 -21.98
C TRP A 391 -9.86 6.91 -20.53
N GLU A 392 -10.85 7.30 -19.74
CA GLU A 392 -10.71 7.72 -18.34
C GLU A 392 -10.33 6.57 -17.41
N LYS A 393 -10.51 5.33 -17.84
CA LYS A 393 -9.99 4.13 -17.17
C LYS A 393 -8.65 3.71 -17.77
N ASN A 394 -8.54 3.76 -19.10
CA ASN A 394 -7.36 3.31 -19.83
C ASN A 394 -6.09 4.07 -19.46
N ILE A 395 -6.16 5.36 -19.10
CA ILE A 395 -4.96 6.09 -18.66
C ILE A 395 -4.30 5.48 -17.41
N TYR A 396 -5.05 4.77 -16.58
CA TYR A 396 -4.54 4.07 -15.38
C TYR A 396 -4.05 2.66 -15.69
N ARG A 397 -4.36 2.10 -16.86
CA ARG A 397 -3.94 0.75 -17.24
C ARG A 397 -2.57 0.76 -17.89
N HIS A 398 -1.77 -0.26 -17.61
CA HIS A 398 -0.49 -0.49 -18.26
C HIS A 398 -0.62 -0.48 -19.80
N PRO A 399 0.36 0.02 -20.57
CA PRO A 399 0.27 0.11 -22.03
C PRO A 399 -0.17 -1.18 -22.73
N GLN A 400 0.34 -2.33 -22.30
CA GLN A 400 -0.01 -3.67 -22.84
C GLN A 400 -1.43 -4.12 -22.46
N ARG A 401 -2.15 -3.34 -21.66
CA ARG A 401 -3.50 -3.65 -21.17
C ARG A 401 -4.52 -2.57 -21.55
N GLN A 402 -4.15 -1.59 -22.38
CA GLN A 402 -5.02 -0.53 -22.84
C GLN A 402 -5.79 -0.93 -24.10
N GLY A 403 -7.02 -0.43 -24.24
CA GLY A 403 -7.86 -0.67 -25.41
C GLY A 403 -8.59 -2.00 -25.38
N LEU A 404 -9.15 -2.41 -26.53
CA LEU A 404 -10.03 -3.60 -26.64
C LEU A 404 -9.31 -4.94 -26.50
N HIS A 405 -8.02 -4.98 -26.85
CA HIS A 405 -7.26 -6.22 -26.96
C HIS A 405 -6.01 -6.12 -26.08
N PRO A 406 -6.14 -6.42 -24.78
CA PRO A 406 -4.98 -6.55 -23.91
C PRO A 406 -4.00 -7.59 -24.47
N GLU A 407 -2.72 -7.23 -24.50
CA GLU A 407 -1.64 -8.01 -25.12
C GLU A 407 -1.12 -9.10 -24.17
N ASP A 408 -1.06 -8.81 -22.86
CA ASP A 408 -0.44 -9.68 -21.86
C ASP A 408 -1.37 -10.12 -20.74
N LYS A 409 -1.09 -11.27 -20.11
CA LYS A 409 -1.74 -11.71 -18.87
C LYS A 409 -1.51 -10.65 -17.79
N TYR A 410 -2.56 -10.36 -17.01
CA TYR A 410 -2.44 -9.35 -15.96
C TYR A 410 -1.50 -9.83 -14.85
N ASN A 411 -0.52 -9.00 -14.48
CA ASN A 411 0.45 -9.27 -13.42
C ASN A 411 0.53 -8.10 -12.43
N ILE A 412 1.33 -8.24 -11.37
CA ILE A 412 1.48 -7.22 -10.32
C ILE A 412 2.06 -5.89 -10.83
N LEU A 413 2.88 -5.90 -11.88
CA LEU A 413 3.50 -4.69 -12.44
C LEU A 413 2.46 -3.78 -13.12
N HIS A 414 1.34 -4.33 -13.59
CA HIS A 414 0.24 -3.53 -14.11
C HIS A 414 -0.46 -2.72 -13.00
N ASP A 415 -0.55 -3.25 -11.79
CA ASP A 415 -1.01 -2.49 -10.64
C ASP A 415 0.01 -1.43 -10.21
N VAL A 416 1.31 -1.75 -10.31
CA VAL A 416 2.40 -0.79 -10.05
C VAL A 416 2.34 0.39 -11.03
N TYR A 417 2.07 0.15 -12.31
CA TYR A 417 1.82 1.23 -13.28
C TYR A 417 0.62 2.09 -12.86
N SER A 418 -0.50 1.45 -12.51
CA SER A 418 -1.73 2.12 -12.08
C SER A 418 -1.48 3.01 -10.86
N LEU A 419 -0.73 2.49 -9.89
CA LEU A 419 -0.24 3.22 -8.72
C LEU A 419 0.60 4.43 -9.16
N GLY A 420 1.53 4.27 -10.10
CA GLY A 420 2.36 5.36 -10.62
C GLY A 420 1.54 6.54 -11.17
N VAL A 421 0.45 6.26 -11.90
CA VAL A 421 -0.46 7.31 -12.41
C VAL A 421 -1.19 8.02 -11.26
N CYS A 422 -1.69 7.27 -10.26
CA CYS A 422 -2.30 7.85 -9.06
C CYS A 422 -1.31 8.69 -8.24
N LEU A 423 -0.07 8.22 -8.06
CA LEU A 423 0.99 8.96 -7.36
C LEU A 423 1.35 10.25 -8.10
N LEU A 424 1.32 10.22 -9.45
CA LEU A 424 1.50 11.42 -10.25
C LEU A 424 0.38 12.44 -10.01
N GLU A 425 -0.90 12.04 -10.01
CA GLU A 425 -2.02 12.94 -9.66
C GLU A 425 -1.89 13.50 -8.24
N ILE A 426 -1.54 12.67 -7.25
CA ILE A 426 -1.32 13.10 -5.86
C ILE A 426 -0.14 14.10 -5.78
N SER A 427 0.92 13.88 -6.55
CA SER A 427 2.09 14.78 -6.54
C SER A 427 1.76 16.17 -7.07
N LEU A 428 0.99 16.22 -8.14
CA LEU A 428 0.53 17.44 -8.80
C LEU A 428 -0.67 18.07 -8.07
N TRP A 429 -1.34 17.29 -7.23
CA TRP A 429 -2.57 17.63 -6.53
C TRP A 429 -3.67 18.12 -7.50
N THR A 430 -3.78 17.43 -8.64
CA THR A 430 -4.74 17.74 -9.70
C THR A 430 -5.33 16.43 -10.21
N SER A 431 -6.61 16.45 -10.55
CA SER A 431 -7.23 15.31 -11.20
C SER A 431 -7.07 15.38 -12.70
N PHE A 432 -6.71 14.28 -13.35
CA PHE A 432 -6.57 14.19 -14.81
C PHE A 432 -7.90 14.04 -15.52
N VAL A 433 -8.88 13.41 -14.87
CA VAL A 433 -10.26 13.24 -15.35
C VAL A 433 -11.17 14.12 -14.53
N ILE A 434 -12.02 14.89 -15.19
CA ILE A 434 -13.05 15.72 -14.56
C ILE A 434 -14.41 15.25 -15.07
N TRP A 435 -15.29 14.87 -14.15
CA TRP A 435 -16.68 14.54 -14.44
C TRP A 435 -17.54 15.79 -14.41
N ASP A 436 -18.35 15.97 -15.44
CA ASP A 436 -19.42 16.96 -15.42
C ASP A 436 -20.71 16.31 -14.91
N SER A 437 -21.15 16.73 -13.73
CA SER A 437 -22.35 16.24 -13.09
C SER A 437 -23.64 16.51 -13.89
N ALA A 438 -23.65 17.51 -14.76
CA ALA A 438 -24.82 17.88 -15.55
C ALA A 438 -24.98 17.03 -16.82
N SER A 439 -23.87 16.76 -17.52
CA SER A 439 -23.86 15.98 -18.76
C SER A 439 -23.60 14.48 -18.54
N GLY A 440 -22.98 14.11 -17.42
CA GLY A 440 -22.48 12.75 -17.19
C GLY A 440 -21.23 12.41 -18.02
N GLU A 441 -20.69 13.38 -18.76
CA GLU A 441 -19.48 13.20 -19.57
C GLU A 441 -18.23 13.48 -18.75
N CYS A 442 -17.12 12.84 -19.13
CA CYS A 442 -15.81 13.13 -18.58
C CYS A 442 -14.93 13.85 -19.59
N ARG A 443 -14.08 14.74 -19.09
CA ARG A 443 -13.07 15.45 -19.88
C ARG A 443 -11.72 15.45 -19.18
N ASP A 444 -10.67 15.75 -19.94
CA ASP A 444 -9.36 15.97 -19.35
C ASP A 444 -9.28 17.33 -18.65
N ASN A 445 -8.36 17.45 -17.70
CA ASN A 445 -8.12 18.69 -16.96
C ASN A 445 -7.32 19.76 -17.74
N GLY A 446 -6.89 19.47 -18.97
CA GLY A 446 -6.01 20.32 -19.79
C GLY A 446 -4.53 19.97 -19.65
N ASP A 447 -4.08 19.46 -18.51
CA ASP A 447 -2.66 19.17 -18.23
C ASP A 447 -2.16 17.92 -18.95
N ILE A 448 -3.08 17.04 -19.34
CA ILE A 448 -2.77 15.79 -20.05
C ILE A 448 -3.19 15.84 -21.52
N CYS A 449 -3.53 17.01 -22.07
CA CYS A 449 -3.87 17.17 -23.50
C CYS A 449 -2.86 16.50 -24.46
N SER A 450 -1.59 16.39 -24.06
CA SER A 450 -0.54 15.74 -24.83
C SER A 450 -0.74 14.23 -25.07
N ILE A 451 -1.62 13.55 -24.33
CA ILE A 451 -1.90 12.12 -24.50
C ILE A 451 -2.92 11.83 -25.60
N PHE A 452 -3.60 12.86 -26.11
CA PHE A 452 -4.61 12.74 -27.16
C PHE A 452 -4.01 13.06 -28.54
N GLU A 453 -4.53 12.42 -29.59
CA GLU A 453 -4.16 12.73 -30.96
C GLU A 453 -4.50 14.20 -31.29
N LYS A 454 -3.60 14.90 -32.01
CA LYS A 454 -3.88 16.26 -32.50
C LYS A 454 -5.02 16.13 -33.51
N SER A 455 -6.15 16.81 -33.29
CA SER A 455 -7.29 16.64 -34.20
C SER A 455 -6.89 17.17 -35.60
N THR A 456 -6.78 16.27 -36.56
CA THR A 456 -6.69 16.63 -37.98
C THR A 456 -8.10 16.98 -38.44
N GLY A 457 -8.53 18.19 -38.11
CA GLY A 457 -9.87 18.71 -38.35
C GLY A 457 -10.39 19.41 -37.11
N GLY A 458 -10.81 20.66 -37.26
CA GLY A 458 -11.07 21.61 -36.16
C GLY A 458 -12.01 21.10 -35.08
N LYS A 459 -11.87 21.68 -33.87
CA LYS A 459 -12.69 21.36 -32.68
C LYS A 459 -14.17 21.27 -33.05
N ASP A 460 -14.96 20.52 -32.30
CA ASP A 460 -16.34 20.93 -32.08
C ASP A 460 -16.57 21.46 -30.67
N SER A 461 -17.47 22.43 -30.61
CA SER A 461 -18.08 22.97 -29.39
C SER A 461 -19.19 22.03 -28.89
N ALA A 462 -19.11 20.72 -29.22
CA ALA A 462 -20.21 19.75 -29.12
C ALA A 462 -19.85 18.40 -28.45
N GLY A 463 -18.63 18.23 -27.90
CA GLY A 463 -18.42 17.22 -26.85
C GLY A 463 -18.14 15.77 -27.29
N GLN A 464 -17.50 15.52 -28.44
CA GLN A 464 -17.09 14.15 -28.80
C GLN A 464 -15.65 13.76 -28.39
N MET A 465 -15.46 12.50 -27.95
CA MET A 465 -14.24 11.99 -27.33
C MET A 465 -13.00 12.09 -28.22
N ARG A 466 -11.93 12.71 -27.68
CA ARG A 466 -10.62 12.74 -28.33
C ARG A 466 -10.00 11.34 -28.32
N LYS A 467 -9.55 10.87 -29.48
CA LYS A 467 -8.85 9.60 -29.58
C LYS A 467 -7.52 9.64 -28.82
N LEU A 468 -7.30 8.66 -27.96
CA LEU A 468 -6.05 8.45 -27.25
C LEU A 468 -4.92 8.13 -28.25
N LYS A 469 -3.72 8.64 -27.97
CA LYS A 469 -2.50 8.20 -28.64
C LYS A 469 -2.22 6.72 -28.34
N PRO A 470 -1.32 6.08 -29.10
CA PRO A 470 -0.87 4.73 -28.78
C PRO A 470 -0.40 4.60 -27.32
N PRO A 471 -0.68 3.48 -26.64
CA PRO A 471 -0.44 3.33 -25.20
C PRO A 471 0.97 3.69 -24.72
N LEU A 472 2.00 3.27 -25.47
CA LEU A 472 3.41 3.62 -25.18
C LEU A 472 3.69 5.14 -25.25
N ALA A 473 2.98 5.86 -26.12
CA ALA A 473 3.11 7.31 -26.21
C ALA A 473 2.46 8.01 -24.99
N ILE A 474 1.38 7.44 -24.45
CA ILE A 474 0.73 7.90 -23.22
C ILE A 474 1.66 7.72 -22.03
N GLN A 475 2.23 6.51 -21.85
CA GLN A 475 3.22 6.23 -20.81
C GLN A 475 4.40 7.21 -20.89
N LYS A 476 4.98 7.41 -22.08
CA LYS A 476 6.07 8.39 -22.28
C LYS A 476 5.65 9.81 -21.92
N ALA A 477 4.40 10.20 -22.17
CA ALA A 477 3.89 11.51 -21.78
C ALA A 477 3.79 11.65 -20.24
N PHE A 478 3.33 10.63 -19.53
CA PHE A 478 3.31 10.63 -18.06
C PHE A 478 4.70 10.62 -17.45
N ILE A 479 5.64 9.82 -17.98
CA ILE A 479 7.05 9.83 -17.53
C ILE A 479 7.65 11.23 -17.69
N ARG A 480 7.47 11.87 -18.85
CA ARG A 480 7.94 13.25 -19.08
C ARG A 480 7.29 14.24 -18.11
N LYS A 481 5.98 14.11 -17.86
CA LYS A 481 5.26 14.97 -16.91
C LYS A 481 5.81 14.80 -15.48
N ALA A 482 6.06 13.57 -15.06
CA ALA A 482 6.68 13.26 -13.77
C ALA A 482 8.08 13.88 -13.65
N GLN A 483 8.94 13.67 -14.65
CA GLN A 483 10.30 14.20 -14.70
C GLN A 483 10.36 15.73 -14.66
N GLN A 484 9.41 16.42 -15.31
CA GLN A 484 9.41 17.88 -15.41
C GLN A 484 8.80 18.56 -14.19
N ALA A 485 7.73 17.99 -13.62
CA ALA A 485 6.93 18.66 -12.60
C ALA A 485 7.30 18.25 -11.17
N ILE A 486 7.47 16.94 -10.91
CA ILE A 486 7.62 16.43 -9.53
C ILE A 486 8.86 16.98 -8.82
N PRO A 487 10.04 17.10 -9.45
CA PRO A 487 11.23 17.62 -8.75
C PRO A 487 11.03 19.01 -8.15
N ARG A 488 10.20 19.85 -8.77
CA ARG A 488 9.88 21.21 -8.31
C ARG A 488 8.82 21.26 -7.21
N ILE A 489 8.03 20.18 -7.05
CA ILE A 489 6.88 20.15 -6.14
C ILE A 489 7.18 19.33 -4.88
N ILE A 490 7.77 18.14 -5.04
CA ILE A 490 8.06 17.19 -3.96
C ILE A 490 9.56 16.89 -3.87
N GLY A 491 10.25 16.78 -4.99
CA GLY A 491 11.69 16.54 -5.05
C GLY A 491 12.08 15.33 -5.91
N GLU A 492 13.39 15.20 -6.12
CA GLU A 492 13.99 14.20 -7.03
C GLU A 492 13.65 12.76 -6.65
N LYS A 493 13.78 12.40 -5.36
CA LYS A 493 13.53 11.02 -4.89
C LYS A 493 12.11 10.55 -5.20
N PHE A 494 11.12 11.41 -5.00
CA PHE A 494 9.73 11.04 -5.27
C PHE A 494 9.45 10.93 -6.77
N LYS A 495 10.11 11.77 -7.59
CA LYS A 495 10.08 11.62 -9.05
C LYS A 495 10.62 10.26 -9.47
N ASP A 496 11.74 9.81 -8.90
CA ASP A 496 12.33 8.52 -9.25
C ASP A 496 11.38 7.36 -8.91
N ILE A 497 10.70 7.42 -7.77
CA ILE A 497 9.66 6.45 -7.39
C ILE A 497 8.52 6.44 -8.42
N VAL A 498 7.96 7.60 -8.75
CA VAL A 498 6.84 7.68 -9.70
C VAL A 498 7.25 7.21 -11.09
N VAL A 499 8.43 7.59 -11.58
CA VAL A 499 8.96 7.14 -12.87
C VAL A 499 9.17 5.63 -12.86
N SER A 500 9.78 5.08 -11.79
CA SER A 500 9.97 3.64 -11.64
C SER A 500 8.65 2.88 -11.65
N CYS A 501 7.60 3.40 -11.00
CA CYS A 501 6.27 2.81 -11.10
C CYS A 501 5.72 2.86 -12.53
N LEU A 502 5.87 3.98 -13.23
CA LEU A 502 5.39 4.15 -14.62
C LEU A 502 6.19 3.32 -15.64
N THR A 503 7.42 2.91 -15.32
CA THR A 503 8.24 1.97 -16.11
C THR A 503 8.17 0.54 -15.58
N CYS A 504 7.28 0.24 -14.63
CA CYS A 504 7.14 -1.10 -14.06
C CYS A 504 8.42 -1.67 -13.44
N LEU A 505 9.23 -0.79 -12.83
CA LEU A 505 10.50 -1.09 -12.16
C LEU A 505 11.65 -1.54 -13.10
N GLU A 506 11.52 -1.27 -14.40
CA GLU A 506 12.60 -1.42 -15.41
C GLU A 506 13.70 -0.37 -15.27
#